data_AF-A0A0M8TSV0-F1
#
_entry.id   AF-A0A0M8TSV0-F1
#
_cell.length_a   1.000
_cell.length_b   1.000
_cell.length_c   1.000
_cell.angle_alpha   90.00
_cell.angle_beta   90.00
_cell.angle_gamma   90.00
#
_symmetry.space_group_name_H-M   'P 1'
#
loop_
_entity.id
_entity.type
_entity.pdbx_description
1 polymer ?
#
loop_
_entity_poly.entity_id
_entity_poly.type
_entity_poly.pdbx_seq_one_letter_code
_entity_poly.pdbx_strand_id
1 'polypeptide(L)' 'MSYDGGRTWKTVAAHRDHAGKRYLTLTHPKKPGTVFVRASLTDTDGNTSAETIRTAYRTVR' A
#
# COMPACT_ATOMS: atom_id res chain seq x y z
N MET A 1 2.55 1.19 -3.80
CA MET A 1 2.29 2.44 -3.05
C MET A 1 2.60 3.64 -3.94
N SER A 2 1.85 4.73 -3.83
CA SER A 2 2.09 5.98 -4.56
C SER A 2 2.00 7.19 -3.62
N TYR A 3 2.87 8.18 -3.85
CA TYR A 3 2.91 9.47 -3.16
C TYR A 3 2.50 10.65 -4.06
N ASP A 4 2.13 10.39 -5.31
CA ASP A 4 1.87 11.39 -6.35
C ASP A 4 0.49 11.23 -7.00
N GLY A 5 -0.47 10.69 -6.23
CA GLY A 5 -1.85 10.50 -6.69
C GLY A 5 -2.04 9.33 -7.65
N GLY A 6 -1.13 8.35 -7.64
CA GLY A 6 -1.19 7.16 -8.50
C GLY A 6 -0.51 7.33 -9.86
N ARG A 7 0.28 8.40 -10.07
CA ARG A 7 1.04 8.59 -11.31
C ARG A 7 2.23 7.65 -11.38
N THR A 8 2.95 7.47 -10.26
CA THR A 8 4.02 6.48 -10.13
C THR A 8 3.77 5.54 -8.95
N TRP A 9 4.21 4.30 -9.11
CA TRP A 9 4.00 3.24 -8.12
C TRP A 9 5.33 2.62 -7.71
N LYS A 10 5.52 2.49 -6.40
CA LYS A 10 6.64 1.80 -5.77
C LYS A 10 6.17 0.49 -5.14
N THR A 11 6.91 -0.59 -5.37
CA THR A 11 6.71 -1.86 -4.69
C THR A 11 7.16 -1.74 -3.24
N VAL A 12 6.38 -2.30 -2.32
CA VAL A 12 6.69 -2.35 -0.89
C VAL A 12 6.47 -3.79 -0.43
N ALA A 13 7.40 -4.32 0.36
CA ALA A 13 7.24 -5.64 0.93
C ALA A 13 6.06 -5.67 1.90
N ALA A 14 5.22 -6.70 1.79
CA ALA A 14 4.21 -6.99 2.78
C ALA A 14 4.79 -7.90 3.86
N HIS A 15 4.56 -7.53 5.11
CA HIS A 15 4.98 -8.29 6.28
C HIS A 15 3.79 -9.08 6.84
N ARG A 16 4.11 -10.03 7.71
CA ARG A 16 3.12 -10.80 8.46
C ARG A 16 3.53 -10.80 9.93
N ASP A 17 2.60 -10.50 10.82
CA ASP A 17 2.84 -10.66 12.26
C ASP A 17 2.70 -12.14 12.69
N HIS A 18 2.93 -12.40 13.97
CA HIS A 18 2.82 -13.75 14.54
C HIS A 18 1.39 -14.31 14.49
N ALA A 19 0.37 -13.45 14.44
CA ALA A 19 -1.04 -13.83 14.32
C ALA A 19 -1.48 -14.04 12.86
N GLY A 20 -0.59 -13.84 11.89
CA GLY A 20 -0.89 -14.01 10.47
C GLY A 20 -1.43 -12.75 9.78
N LYS A 21 -1.60 -11.64 10.49
CA LYS A 21 -2.11 -10.38 9.91
C LYS A 21 -1.05 -9.77 9.00
N ARG A 22 -1.46 -9.37 7.79
CA ARG A 22 -0.60 -8.69 6.82
C ARG A 22 -0.54 -7.19 7.12
N TYR A 23 0.65 -6.60 7.02
CA TYR A 23 0.85 -5.16 7.19
C TYR A 23 1.97 -4.62 6.30
N LEU A 24 1.99 -3.29 6.12
CA LEU A 24 3.01 -2.56 5.36
C LEU A 24 3.68 -1.54 6.26
N THR A 25 4.98 -1.32 6.07
CA THR A 25 5.71 -0.20 6.67
C THR A 25 6.03 0.83 5.60
N LEU A 26 5.59 2.07 5.80
CA LEU A 26 5.72 3.15 4.81
C LEU A 26 6.51 4.33 5.38
N THR A 27 7.61 4.71 4.73
CA THR A 27 8.36 5.93 5.04
C THR A 27 7.82 7.09 4.24
N HIS A 28 7.27 8.08 4.92
CA HIS A 28 6.57 9.19 4.30
C HIS A 28 7.58 10.23 3.76
N PRO A 29 7.32 10.83 2.59
CA PRO A 29 8.19 11.88 2.06
C PRO A 29 8.09 13.14 2.92
N LYS A 30 9.16 13.95 2.94
CA LYS A 30 9.22 15.21 3.72
C LYS A 30 8.13 16.21 3.34
N LYS A 31 7.67 16.18 2.09
CA LYS A 31 6.61 17.07 1.60
C LYS A 31 5.25 16.45 1.93
N PRO A 32 4.32 17.21 2.54
CA PRO A 32 2.95 16.76 2.77
C PRO A 32 2.28 16.32 1.46
N GLY A 33 1.39 15.34 1.56
CA GLY A 33 0.71 14.77 0.40
C GLY A 33 -0.27 13.66 0.76
N THR A 34 -0.81 13.03 -0.27
CA THR A 34 -1.71 11.89 -0.14
C THR A 34 -1.02 10.59 -0.52
N VAL A 35 -1.33 9.54 0.23
CA VAL A 35 -0.76 8.21 0.01
C VAL A 35 -1.84 7.30 -0.53
N PHE A 36 -1.54 6.66 -1.66
CA PHE A 36 -2.42 5.70 -2.30
C PHE A 36 -1.78 4.32 -2.19
N VAL A 37 -2.57 3.30 -1.88
CA VAL A 37 -2.12 1.91 -1.75
C VAL A 37 -2.85 1.08 -2.79
N ARG A 38 -2.10 0.26 -3.53
CA ARG A 38 -2.63 -0.78 -4.41
C ARG A 38 -2.07 -2.10 -3.92
N ALA A 39 -2.94 -3.09 -3.79
CA ALA A 39 -2.59 -4.44 -3.40
C ALA A 39 -3.13 -5.43 -4.44
N SER A 40 -2.40 -6.52 -4.63
CA SER A 40 -2.83 -7.68 -5.39
C SER A 40 -2.54 -8.91 -4.54
N LEU A 41 -3.51 -9.80 -4.44
CA LEU A 41 -3.42 -11.07 -3.73
C LEU A 41 -3.66 -12.19 -4.72
N THR A 42 -2.87 -13.26 -4.59
CA THR A 42 -3.11 -14.55 -5.24
C THR A 42 -3.15 -15.60 -4.14
N ASP A 43 -4.19 -16.42 -4.10
CA ASP A 43 -4.25 -17.55 -3.17
C ASP A 43 -3.52 -18.80 -3.71
N THR A 44 -3.51 -19.88 -2.95
CA THR A 44 -2.81 -21.12 -3.33
C THR A 44 -3.44 -21.85 -4.50
N ASP A 45 -4.71 -21.59 -4.77
CA ASP A 45 -5.48 -22.19 -5.86
C ASP A 45 -5.37 -21.34 -7.14
N GLY A 46 -4.67 -20.20 -7.07
CA GLY A 46 -4.43 -19.29 -8.18
C GLY A 46 -5.49 -18.20 -8.35
N ASN A 47 -6.48 -18.10 -7.45
CA ASN A 47 -7.48 -17.03 -7.53
C ASN A 47 -6.80 -15.69 -7.22
N THR A 48 -7.21 -14.64 -7.94
CA THR A 48 -6.61 -13.30 -7.79
C THR A 48 -7.63 -12.26 -7.36
N SER A 49 -7.19 -11.31 -6.56
CA SER A 49 -7.94 -10.10 -6.21
C SER A 49 -7.01 -8.90 -6.21
N ALA A 50 -7.49 -7.76 -6.70
CA ALA A 50 -6.74 -6.52 -6.70
C ALA A 50 -7.60 -5.36 -6.20
N GLU A 51 -7.04 -4.55 -5.32
CA GLU A 51 -7.71 -3.40 -4.73
C GLU A 51 -6.81 -2.18 -4.77
N THR A 52 -7.43 -1.00 -4.96
CA THR A 52 -6.76 0.28 -4.84
C THR A 52 -7.48 1.15 -3.82
N ILE A 53 -6.83 1.35 -2.68
CA ILE A 53 -7.26 2.29 -1.65
C ILE A 53 -6.70 3.66 -2.02
N ARG A 54 -7.57 4.51 -2.58
CA ARG A 54 -7.25 5.91 -2.86
C ARG A 54 -7.30 6.71 -1.56
N THR A 55 -6.36 7.63 -1.39
CA THR A 55 -6.27 8.49 -0.19
C THR A 55 -6.29 7.66 1.10
N ALA A 56 -5.49 6.60 1.15
CA ALA A 56 -5.37 5.72 2.33
C ALA A 56 -5.06 6.54 3.60
N TYR A 57 -4.24 7.58 3.46
CA TYR A 57 -4.15 8.69 4.40
C TYR A 57 -3.55 9.93 3.73
N ARG A 58 -3.64 11.06 4.43
CA ARG A 58 -3.05 12.35 4.05
C ARG A 58 -2.11 12.82 5.15
N THR A 59 -0.93 13.30 4.78
CA THR A 59 -0.05 14.02 5.70
C THR A 59 -0.34 15.51 5.65
N VAL A 60 -0.36 16.14 6.82
CA VAL A 60 -0.51 17.59 7.01
C VAL A 60 0.69 18.12 7.78
N ARG A 61 0.90 19.43 7.72
CA ARG A 61 1.99 20.11 8.44
C ARG A 61 1.61 20.33 9.90
#